data_AF-X0YQ65-F1
#
_entry.id   AF-X0YQ65-F1
#
_cell.length_a   1.000
_cell.length_b   1.000
_cell.length_c   1.000
_cell.angle_alpha   90.00
_cell.angle_beta   90.00
_cell.angle_gamma   90.00
#
_symmetry.space_group_name_H-M   'P 1'
#
loop_
_entity.id
_entity.type
_entity.pdbx_description
1 polymer ?
#
loop_
_entity_poly.entity_id
_entity_poly.type
_entity_poly.pdbx_seq_one_letter_code
_entity_poly.pdbx_strand_id
1 'polypeptide(L)'
;SGFTHCTPENCVRQSLTPGEKPELCRGVHAEINCIIQAAIHGTAIEGKTSLYTTTFPCMSCLKLLINAEVKRLIYKEDYNMENKVKIDLLKESELEIIKLS
;
A
#
# COMPACT_ATOMS: atom_id res chain seq x y z
N SER A 1 -9.02 -4.69 -15.09
CA SER A 1 -9.64 -3.46 -15.64
C SER A 1 -11.05 -3.79 -16.12
N GLY A 2 -11.88 -2.80 -16.47
CA GLY A 2 -13.19 -3.05 -17.08
C GLY A 2 -14.41 -2.93 -16.17
N PHE A 3 -14.28 -2.32 -14.99
CA PHE A 3 -15.42 -1.90 -14.16
C PHE A 3 -15.56 -0.37 -14.16
N THR A 4 -16.76 0.13 -13.89
CA THR A 4 -17.03 1.57 -13.80
C THR A 4 -16.28 2.20 -12.63
N HIS A 5 -15.73 3.38 -12.88
CA HIS A 5 -15.05 4.15 -11.84
C HIS A 5 -16.03 4.53 -10.71
N CYS A 6 -15.48 4.70 -9.50
CA CYS A 6 -16.28 5.19 -8.39
C CYS A 6 -16.78 6.61 -8.68
N THR A 7 -18.03 6.87 -8.32
CA THR A 7 -18.60 8.21 -8.26
C THR A 7 -19.04 8.47 -6.82
N PRO A 8 -19.29 9.73 -6.41
CA PRO A 8 -19.80 10.02 -5.08
C PRO A 8 -21.06 9.21 -4.73
N GLU A 9 -21.90 8.90 -5.70
CA GLU A 9 -23.17 8.18 -5.53
C GLU A 9 -22.99 6.67 -5.32
N ASN A 10 -21.89 6.07 -5.80
CA ASN A 10 -21.67 4.63 -5.77
C ASN A 10 -20.49 4.19 -4.89
N CYS A 11 -19.82 5.14 -4.23
CA CYS A 11 -18.65 4.90 -3.41
C CYS A 11 -19.05 4.53 -1.97
N VAL A 12 -18.87 3.26 -1.59
CA VAL A 12 -19.16 2.76 -0.23
C VAL A 12 -18.38 3.49 0.87
N ARG A 13 -17.24 4.12 0.52
CA ARG A 13 -16.41 4.87 1.47
C ARG A 13 -17.11 6.14 2.00
N GLN A 14 -18.16 6.64 1.33
CA GLN A 14 -18.97 7.76 1.81
C GLN A 14 -19.65 7.46 3.16
N SER A 15 -19.86 6.18 3.47
CA SER A 15 -20.52 5.73 4.70
C SER A 15 -19.56 5.04 5.68
N LEU A 16 -18.24 5.06 5.42
CA LEU A 16 -17.24 4.35 6.22
C LEU A 16 -16.17 5.30 6.73
N THR A 17 -15.72 5.07 7.95
CA THR A 17 -14.59 5.80 8.54
C THR A 17 -13.30 5.51 7.74
N PRO A 18 -12.34 6.45 7.64
CA PRO A 18 -10.99 6.17 7.15
C PRO A 18 -10.39 4.89 7.77
N GLY A 19 -9.92 3.98 6.91
CA GLY A 19 -9.32 2.71 7.32
C GLY A 19 -10.28 1.58 7.70
N GLU A 20 -11.59 1.83 7.76
CA GLU A 20 -12.58 0.77 8.02
C GLU A 20 -12.87 -0.05 6.75
N LYS A 21 -12.84 -1.39 6.88
CA LYS A 21 -13.22 -2.37 5.83
C LYS A 21 -12.63 -2.02 4.46
N PRO A 22 -11.29 -1.88 4.34
CA PRO A 22 -10.66 -1.48 3.08
C PRO A 22 -10.98 -2.41 1.91
N GLU A 23 -11.28 -3.69 2.18
CA GLU A 23 -11.67 -4.71 1.21
C GLU A 23 -13.00 -4.43 0.48
N LEU A 24 -13.86 -3.57 1.03
CA LEU A 24 -15.12 -3.17 0.38
C LEU A 24 -14.90 -2.09 -0.69
N CYS A 25 -13.74 -1.43 -0.69
CA CYS A 25 -13.43 -0.41 -1.67
C CYS A 25 -13.24 -1.03 -3.05
N ARG A 26 -13.86 -0.45 -4.08
CA ARG A 26 -13.61 -0.81 -5.50
C ARG A 26 -12.21 -0.37 -5.94
N GLY A 27 -11.65 0.64 -5.28
CA GLY A 27 -10.33 1.18 -5.58
C GLY A 27 -9.24 0.27 -5.04
N VAL A 28 -8.30 -0.08 -5.91
CA VAL A 28 -7.03 -0.69 -5.52
C VAL A 28 -6.06 0.43 -5.15
N HIS A 29 -5.35 0.26 -4.04
CA HIS A 29 -4.36 1.22 -3.56
C HIS A 29 -3.17 1.36 -4.53
N ALA A 30 -2.49 2.51 -4.49
CA ALA A 30 -1.40 2.83 -5.40
C ALA A 30 -0.25 1.80 -5.34
N GLU A 31 0.08 1.34 -4.13
CA GLU A 31 1.13 0.38 -3.85
C GLU A 31 0.84 -0.98 -4.50
N ILE A 32 -0.42 -1.44 -4.38
CA ILE A 32 -0.85 -2.71 -4.98
C ILE A 32 -0.92 -2.57 -6.49
N ASN A 33 -1.39 -1.43 -7.01
CA ASN A 33 -1.35 -1.17 -8.46
C ASN A 33 0.09 -1.22 -8.99
N CYS A 34 1.08 -0.71 -8.25
CA CYS A 34 2.49 -0.80 -8.63
C CYS A 34 2.95 -2.26 -8.77
N ILE A 35 2.67 -3.11 -7.76
CA ILE A 35 2.96 -4.54 -7.81
C ILE A 35 2.25 -5.23 -8.99
N ILE A 36 0.96 -4.93 -9.19
CA ILE A 36 0.17 -5.48 -10.30
C ILE A 36 0.80 -5.10 -11.65
N GLN A 37 1.20 -3.84 -11.82
CA GLN A 37 1.80 -3.38 -13.07
C GLN A 37 3.15 -4.07 -13.31
N ALA A 38 3.99 -4.24 -12.29
CA ALA A 38 5.23 -4.99 -12.42
C ALA A 38 4.96 -6.45 -12.86
N ALA A 39 3.98 -7.11 -12.25
CA ALA A 39 3.59 -8.47 -12.60
C ALA A 39 3.03 -8.59 -14.04
N ILE A 40 2.15 -7.67 -14.46
CA ILE A 40 1.58 -7.65 -15.82
C ILE A 40 2.67 -7.52 -16.88
N HIS A 41 3.71 -6.72 -16.61
CA HIS A 41 4.79 -6.45 -17.56
C HIS A 41 5.97 -7.43 -17.41
N GLY A 42 5.90 -8.40 -16.49
CA GLY A 42 6.99 -9.33 -16.23
C GLY A 42 8.24 -8.67 -15.65
N THR A 43 8.08 -7.53 -14.97
CA THR A 43 9.17 -6.82 -14.29
C THR A 43 9.35 -7.41 -12.91
N ALA A 44 10.53 -7.98 -12.65
CA ALA A 44 10.86 -8.50 -11.33
C ALA A 44 10.95 -7.36 -10.30
N ILE A 45 10.35 -7.57 -9.12
CA ILE A 45 10.47 -6.69 -7.95
C ILE A 45 11.63 -7.16 -7.05
N GLU A 46 12.36 -8.20 -7.46
CA GLU A 46 13.52 -8.73 -6.75
C GLU A 46 14.75 -7.82 -6.85
N GLY A 47 15.70 -7.98 -5.93
CA GLY A 47 16.87 -7.11 -5.84
C GLY A 47 16.56 -5.81 -5.08
N LYS A 48 17.43 -4.81 -5.16
CA LYS A 48 17.40 -3.58 -4.34
C LYS A 48 16.25 -2.62 -4.72
N THR A 49 15.02 -3.11 -4.86
CA THR A 49 13.86 -2.35 -5.30
C THR A 49 13.39 -1.37 -4.22
N SER A 50 13.14 -0.14 -4.64
CA SER A 50 12.63 0.95 -3.80
C SER A 50 11.25 1.39 -4.27
N LEU A 51 10.27 1.42 -3.37
CA LEU A 51 8.95 2.00 -3.62
C LEU A 51 8.90 3.43 -3.06
N TYR A 52 8.43 4.37 -3.89
CA TYR A 52 8.09 5.72 -3.47
C TYR A 52 6.56 5.86 -3.45
N THR A 53 5.99 6.33 -2.34
CA THR A 53 4.54 6.58 -2.20
C THR A 53 4.29 7.92 -1.52
N THR A 54 3.13 8.53 -1.75
CA THR A 54 2.77 9.78 -1.08
C THR A 54 2.40 9.53 0.38
N THR A 55 1.58 8.50 0.64
CA THR A 55 1.02 8.21 1.95
C THR A 55 1.54 6.86 2.43
N PHE A 56 1.85 6.75 3.73
CA PHE A 56 2.36 5.52 4.31
C PHE A 56 1.38 4.35 4.06
N PRO A 57 1.86 3.16 3.68
CA PRO A 57 0.97 2.06 3.32
C PRO A 57 0.03 1.60 4.43
N CYS A 58 -1.19 1.25 4.04
CA CYS A 58 -2.10 0.54 4.95
C CYS A 58 -1.53 -0.86 5.29
N MET A 59 -2.08 -1.52 6.31
CA MET A 59 -1.60 -2.84 6.74
C MET A 59 -1.57 -3.87 5.60
N SER A 60 -2.61 -3.90 4.76
CA SER A 60 -2.68 -4.84 3.63
C SER A 60 -1.61 -4.56 2.58
N CYS A 61 -1.40 -3.29 2.23
CA CYS A 61 -0.38 -2.88 1.26
C CYS A 61 1.03 -3.17 1.80
N LEU A 62 1.29 -2.86 3.07
CA LEU A 62 2.58 -3.10 3.71
C LEU A 62 2.95 -4.59 3.67
N LYS A 63 2.03 -5.49 4.03
CA LYS A 63 2.27 -6.94 3.94
C LYS A 63 2.63 -7.38 2.53
N LEU A 64 1.92 -6.86 1.53
CA LEU A 64 2.17 -7.20 0.12
C LEU A 64 3.55 -6.70 -0.33
N LEU A 65 3.96 -5.49 0.06
CA LEU A 65 5.28 -4.95 -0.27
C LEU A 65 6.41 -5.79 0.34
N ILE A 66 6.28 -6.17 1.60
CA ILE A 66 7.26 -7.03 2.29
C ILE A 66 7.37 -8.39 1.59
N ASN A 67 6.24 -9.02 1.26
CA ASN A 67 6.22 -10.32 0.58
C ASN A 67 6.65 -10.24 -0.90
N ALA A 68 6.51 -9.07 -1.54
CA ALA A 68 7.04 -8.80 -2.87
C ALA A 68 8.55 -8.46 -2.86
N GLU A 69 9.21 -8.60 -1.71
CA GLU A 69 10.65 -8.34 -1.50
C GLU A 69 11.10 -6.91 -1.79
N VAL A 70 10.20 -5.93 -1.67
CA VAL A 70 10.60 -4.52 -1.69
C VAL A 70 11.55 -4.26 -0.52
N LYS A 71 12.73 -3.71 -0.80
CA LYS A 71 13.78 -3.50 0.21
C LYS A 71 13.75 -2.11 0.83
N ARG A 72 13.16 -1.13 0.14
CA ARG A 72 13.05 0.24 0.65
C ARG A 72 11.68 0.84 0.35
N LEU A 73 11.08 1.44 1.35
CA LEU A 73 9.86 2.22 1.27
C LEU A 73 10.15 3.67 1.62
N ILE A 74 9.92 4.55 0.66
CA ILE A 74 10.04 6.00 0.82
C ILE A 74 8.65 6.61 0.78
N TYR A 75 8.29 7.39 1.79
CA TYR A 75 6.95 7.95 1.89
C TYR A 75 6.96 9.40 2.39
N LYS A 76 5.89 10.17 2.13
CA LYS A 76 5.81 11.60 2.52
C LYS A 76 4.89 11.83 3.73
N GLU A 77 3.71 11.27 3.73
CA GLU A 77 2.66 11.50 4.74
C GLU A 77 2.43 10.26 5.60
N ASP A 78 2.31 10.43 6.92
CA ASP A 78 2.04 9.31 7.83
C ASP A 78 0.59 8.81 7.68
N TYR A 79 0.38 7.51 7.92
CA TYR A 79 -0.95 6.92 7.97
C TYR A 79 -0.99 5.72 8.93
N ASN A 80 -1.78 5.87 10.00
CA ASN A 80 -2.00 4.85 11.03
C ASN A 80 -0.69 4.19 11.50
N MET A 81 0.28 5.01 11.90
CA MET A 81 1.61 4.56 12.33
C MET A 81 1.62 4.11 13.80
N GLU A 82 0.60 4.45 14.56
CA GLU A 82 0.36 4.09 15.95
C GLU A 82 -0.12 2.64 16.15
N ASN A 83 -0.37 1.90 15.06
CA ASN A 83 -0.82 0.51 15.13
C ASN A 83 0.32 -0.43 15.57
N LYS A 84 0.19 -1.04 16.77
CA LYS A 84 1.22 -1.93 17.34
C LYS A 84 1.60 -3.10 16.43
N VAL A 85 0.62 -3.77 15.82
CA VAL A 85 0.88 -4.91 14.91
C VAL A 85 1.69 -4.45 13.70
N LYS A 86 1.44 -3.23 13.20
CA LYS A 86 2.19 -2.66 12.08
C LYS A 86 3.63 -2.39 12.49
N ILE A 87 3.84 -1.81 13.67
CA ILE A 87 5.17 -1.54 14.22
C ILE A 87 5.96 -2.84 14.40
N ASP A 88 5.33 -3.88 14.97
CA ASP A 88 5.99 -5.16 15.20
C ASP A 88 6.37 -5.84 13.87
N LEU A 89 5.46 -5.83 12.89
CA LEU A 89 5.74 -6.33 11.54
C LEU A 89 6.94 -5.62 10.88
N LEU A 90 7.04 -4.30 11.03
CA LEU A 90 8.16 -3.53 10.47
C LEU A 90 9.49 -3.91 11.11
N LYS A 91 9.52 -4.14 12.42
CA LYS A 91 10.73 -4.59 13.15
C LYS A 91 11.18 -5.98 12.74
N GLU A 92 10.24 -6.85 12.41
CA GLU A 92 10.50 -8.23 11.97
C GLU A 92 10.89 -8.32 10.48
N SER A 93 10.61 -7.28 9.70
CA SER A 93 10.89 -7.23 8.28
C SER A 93 12.26 -6.62 7.97
N GLU A 94 12.83 -6.96 6.80
CA GLU A 94 14.03 -6.31 6.25
C GLU A 94 13.74 -5.01 5.49
N LEU A 95 12.51 -4.47 5.59
CA LEU A 95 12.10 -3.29 4.84
C LEU A 95 12.71 -2.02 5.45
N GLU A 96 13.57 -1.33 4.70
CA GLU A 96 14.08 0.00 5.06
C GLU A 96 12.98 1.05 4.86
N ILE A 97 12.71 1.88 5.86
CA ILE A 97 11.68 2.93 5.78
C ILE A 97 12.31 4.31 5.89
N ILE A 98 11.97 5.19 4.95
CA ILE A 98 12.45 6.56 4.90
C ILE A 98 11.25 7.50 4.75
N LYS A 99 11.09 8.44 5.69
CA LYS A 99 10.14 9.54 5.55
C LYS A 99 10.82 10.72 4.85
N LEU A 100 10.22 11.22 3.78
CA LEU A 100 10.62 12.45 3.12
C LEU A 100 10.12 13.65 3.91
N SER A 101 11.07 14.54 4.22
CA SER A 101 10.83 15.84 4.86
C SER A 101 10.14 16.84 3.92
#